data_AF-A0A7Z9C1A4-F1
#
_entry.id   AF-A0A7Z9C1A4-F1
#
_cell.length_a   1.000
_cell.length_b   1.000
_cell.length_c   1.000
_cell.angle_alpha   90.00
_cell.angle_beta   90.00
_cell.angle_gamma   90.00
#
_symmetry.space_group_name_H-M   'P 1'
#
loop_
_entity.id
_entity.type
_entity.pdbx_description
1 polymer ?
#
loop_
_entity_poly.entity_id
_entity_poly.type
_entity_poly.pdbx_seq_one_letter_code
_entity_poly.pdbx_strand_id
1 'polypeptide(L)' 'MEELPIIQKTYDLIKWYVPILNRLPKDHKFMLGDRMIARLYNILETLILARYSAIRNRVFQLTLY' A
#
# COMPACT_ATOMS: atom_id res chain seq x y z
N MET A 1 -19.64 7.07 0.85
CA MET A 1 -18.85 5.83 0.94
C MET A 1 -17.38 6.22 0.98
N GLU A 2 -16.86 6.62 2.13
CA GLU A 2 -15.50 7.16 2.31
C GLU A 2 -14.71 6.30 3.32
N GLU A 3 -14.80 4.97 3.25
CA GLU A 3 -14.27 4.18 4.37
C GLU A 3 -12.74 4.08 4.42
N LEU A 4 -11.98 4.37 3.37
CA LEU A 4 -10.53 4.09 3.38
C LEU A 4 -9.68 5.10 2.56
N PRO A 5 -9.62 6.39 2.96
CA PRO A 5 -8.86 7.40 2.24
C PRO A 5 -7.36 7.08 2.13
N ILE A 6 -6.78 6.37 3.11
CA ILE A 6 -5.36 5.97 3.08
C ILE A 6 -5.08 4.92 2.00
N ILE A 7 -5.96 3.92 1.84
CA ILE A 7 -5.75 2.83 0.88
C ILE A 7 -5.95 3.36 -0.54
N GLN A 8 -6.98 4.18 -0.75
CA GLN A 8 -7.23 4.82 -2.04
C GLN A 8 -6.09 5.75 -2.45
N LYS A 9 -5.59 6.60 -1.54
CA LYS A 9 -4.43 7.46 -1.82
C LYS A 9 -3.16 6.67 -2.15
N THR A 10 -2.93 5.55 -1.48
CA THR A 10 -1.77 4.68 -1.75
C THR A 10 -1.93 3.94 -3.08
N TYR A 11 -3.14 3.52 -3.42
CA TYR A 11 -3.45 2.90 -4.71
C TYR A 11 -3.31 3.88 -5.88
N ASP A 12 -3.81 5.11 -5.73
CA ASP A 12 -3.63 6.17 -6.73
C ASP A 12 -2.15 6.53 -6.93
N LEU A 13 -1.36 6.54 -5.84
CA LEU A 13 0.09 6.73 -5.92
C LEU A 13 0.75 5.63 -6.77
N ILE A 14 0.40 4.35 -6.55
CA ILE A 14 0.91 3.23 -7.34
C ILE A 14 0.50 3.39 -8.81
N LYS A 15 -0.76 3.76 -9.06
CA LYS A 15 -1.29 3.96 -10.42
C LYS A 15 -0.56 5.09 -11.16
N TRP A 16 -0.17 6.15 -10.45
CA TRP A 16 0.66 7.23 -10.99
C TRP A 16 2.14 6.81 -11.19
N TYR A 17 2.62 5.84 -10.43
CA TYR A 17 3.99 5.32 -10.50
C TYR A 17 4.22 4.40 -11.71
N VAL A 18 3.22 3.63 -12.12
CA VAL A 18 3.26 2.73 -13.29
C VAL A 18 3.74 3.42 -14.59
N PRO A 19 3.20 4.59 -15.01
CA PRO A 19 3.67 5.27 -16.23
C PRO A 19 5.09 5.83 -16.12
N ILE A 20 5.53 6.24 -14.92
CA ILE A 20 6.90 6.72 -14.66
C ILE A 20 7.88 5.58 -14.79
N LEU A 21 7.55 4.44 -14.18
CA LEU A 21 8.28 3.20 -14.41
C LEU A 21 8.32 2.92 -15.90
N ASN A 22 7.18 2.84 -16.60
CA ASN A 22 7.14 2.54 -18.04
C ASN A 22 7.97 3.47 -18.93
N ARG A 23 8.28 4.70 -18.51
CA ARG A 23 9.16 5.63 -19.25
C ARG A 23 10.67 5.38 -19.08
N LEU A 24 11.11 4.56 -18.12
CA LEU A 24 12.53 4.27 -17.91
C LEU A 24 13.09 3.21 -18.90
N PRO A 25 14.37 3.32 -19.32
CA PRO A 25 15.05 2.31 -20.14
C PRO A 25 15.14 0.97 -19.40
N LYS A 26 14.85 -0.15 -20.10
CA LYS A 26 14.73 -1.50 -19.51
C LYS A 26 15.90 -1.90 -18.60
N ASP A 27 17.12 -1.45 -18.90
CA ASP A 27 18.34 -1.82 -18.18
C ASP A 27 18.44 -1.25 -16.74
N HIS A 28 17.96 -0.03 -16.49
CA HIS A 28 17.87 0.53 -15.13
C HIS A 28 16.55 0.18 -14.43
N LYS A 29 15.52 -0.13 -15.23
CA LYS A 29 14.15 -0.37 -14.80
C LYS A 29 13.98 -1.69 -14.06
N PHE A 30 14.75 -2.72 -14.43
CA PHE A 30 14.58 -4.06 -13.87
C PHE A 30 15.02 -4.15 -12.42
N MET A 31 16.21 -3.65 -12.07
CA MET A 31 16.76 -3.86 -10.72
C MET A 31 16.23 -2.83 -9.71
N LEU A 32 16.12 -1.55 -10.10
CA LEU A 32 15.61 -0.49 -9.25
C LEU A 32 14.08 -0.44 -9.26
N GLY A 33 13.46 -0.57 -10.43
CA GLY A 33 12.01 -0.51 -10.56
C GLY A 33 11.32 -1.64 -9.81
N ASP A 34 11.80 -2.87 -9.94
CA ASP A 34 11.23 -4.03 -9.24
C ASP A 34 11.33 -3.89 -7.71
N ARG A 35 12.48 -3.44 -7.21
CA ARG A 35 12.68 -3.15 -5.78
C ARG A 35 11.77 -2.01 -5.27
N MET A 36 11.58 -0.96 -6.06
CA MET A 36 10.69 0.15 -5.70
C MET A 36 9.22 -0.27 -5.68
N ILE A 37 8.79 -1.07 -6.68
CA ILE A 37 7.45 -1.64 -6.74
C ILE A 37 7.20 -2.55 -5.55
N ALA A 38 8.12 -3.48 -5.26
CA ALA A 38 8.01 -4.38 -4.13
C ALA A 38 7.90 -3.61 -2.80
N ARG A 39 8.68 -2.53 -2.63
CA ARG A 39 8.61 -1.67 -1.44
C ARG A 39 7.28 -0.91 -1.34
N LEU A 40 6.77 -0.37 -2.45
CA LEU A 40 5.47 0.30 -2.50
C LEU A 40 4.32 -0.65 -2.14
N TYR A 41 4.31 -1.87 -2.69
CA TYR A 41 3.33 -2.88 -2.33
C TYR A 41 3.44 -3.30 -0.86
N ASN A 42 4.66 -3.45 -0.34
CA ASN A 42 4.86 -3.79 1.07
C ASN A 42 4.33 -2.69 2.02
N ILE A 43 4.49 -1.41 1.67
CA ILE A 43 3.91 -0.29 2.43
C ILE A 43 2.37 -0.36 2.40
N LEU A 44 1.78 -0.59 1.22
CA LEU A 44 0.33 -0.75 1.09
C LEU A 44 -0.18 -1.91 1.95
N GLU A 45 0.46 -3.08 1.87
CA GLU A 45 0.13 -4.26 2.65
C GLU A 45 0.25 -3.99 4.15
N THR A 46 1.33 -3.34 4.59
CA THR A 46 1.55 -3.00 6.01
C THR A 46 0.49 -2.01 6.51
N LEU A 47 0.09 -1.02 5.70
CA LEU A 47 -0.99 -0.08 6.05
C LEU A 47 -2.34 -0.79 6.18
N ILE A 48 -2.62 -1.75 5.29
CA ILE A 48 -3.81 -2.60 5.35
C ILE A 48 -3.78 -3.43 6.65
N LEU A 49 -2.67 -4.14 6.91
CA LEU A 49 -2.50 -4.97 8.10
C LEU A 49 -2.59 -4.15 9.40
N ALA A 50 -1.97 -2.98 9.45
CA ALA A 50 -2.03 -2.08 10.61
C ALA A 50 -3.45 -1.57 10.89
N ARG A 51 -4.26 -1.35 9.83
CA ARG A 51 -5.68 -1.00 10.00
C ARG A 51 -6.50 -2.17 10.49
N TYR A 52 -6.32 -3.35 9.90
CA TYR A 52 -7.02 -4.56 10.35
C TYR A 52 -6.64 -4.97 11.77
N SER A 53 -5.39 -4.77 12.19
CA SER A 53 -4.95 -5.02 13.56
C SER A 53 -5.51 -3.99 14.55
N ALA A 54 -5.57 -2.71 14.16
CA ALA A 54 -6.23 -1.67 14.96
C ALA A 54 -7.74 -1.93 15.13
N ILE A 55 -8.42 -2.42 14.08
CA ILE A 55 -9.83 -2.83 14.15
C ILE A 55 -9.99 -4.05 15.06
N ARG A 56 -9.11 -5.06 14.92
CA ARG A 56 -9.14 -6.26 15.76
C ARG A 56 -8.99 -5.93 17.24
N ASN A 57 -8.03 -5.07 17.61
CA ASN A 57 -7.84 -4.62 18.99
C ASN A 57 -9.04 -3.85 19.56
N ARG A 58 -9.80 -3.14 18.73
CA ARG A 58 -11.01 -2.41 19.16
C ARG A 58 -12.19 -3.35 19.43
N VAL A 59 -12.31 -4.45 18.67
CA VAL A 59 -13.35 -5.47 18.88
C VAL A 59 -13.08 -6.29 20.15
N PHE A 60 -11.82 -6.63 20.42
CA PHE A 60 -11.46 -7.37 21.65
C PHE A 60 -11.75 -6.61 22.95
N GLN A 61 -11.75 -5.26 22.93
CA GLN A 61 -12.11 -4.43 24.09
C GLN A 61 -13.63 -4.34 24.32
N LEU A 62 -14.44 -4.49 23.27
CA LEU A 62 -15.91 -4.40 23.34
C LEU A 62 -16.58 -5.72 23.77
N THR A 63 -15.92 -6.86 23.59
CA THR A 63 -16.43 -8.18 24.03
C THR A 63 -16.11 -8.49 25.50
N LEU A 64 -15.35 -7.62 26.17
CA LEU A 64 -14.93 -7.76 27.58
C LEU A 64 -15.70 -6.84 28.56
N TYR A 65 -16.79 -6.22 28.11
CA TYR A 65 -17.77 -5.48 28.92
C TYR A 65 -19.17 -6.06 28.68
#